data_AF-A0A6P6UY38-F1
#
_entry.id   AF-A0A6P6UY38-F1
#
_cell.length_a   1.000
_cell.length_b   1.000
_cell.length_c   1.000
_cell.angle_alpha   90.00
_cell.angle_beta   90.00
_cell.angle_gamma   90.00
#
_symmetry.space_group_name_H-M   'P 1'
#
loop_
_entity.id
_entity.type
_entity.pdbx_description
1 polymer ?
#
loop_
_entity_poly.entity_id
_entity_poly.type
_entity_poly.pdbx_seq_one_letter_code
_entity_poly.pdbx_strand_id
1 'polypeptide(L)'
;MVPKLVLAVLFLYPITPQTEEARIKKDSLIKDPSAGVYFMKQTVGNACGTIELLHAIGNISSEINLVEGSYLDKFFKTTANMNPEEHAAFLENDREMEVAHSVAATGGDTEARDNVNTHFICFTCVNGQLYGLDGRRSGPVAHDSSSSSSLLHDAAKVIRKMIEKNPDSLNFNVMAISKRV
;
A
#
# COMPACT_ATOMS: atom_id res chain seq x y z
N MET A 1 11.22 -14.10 -12.92
CA MET A 1 9.83 -14.61 -13.06
C MET A 1 9.14 -14.46 -11.71
N VAL A 2 7.85 -14.09 -11.66
CA VAL A 2 7.10 -13.96 -10.40
C VAL A 2 6.44 -15.30 -10.05
N PRO A 3 6.52 -15.79 -8.79
CA PRO A 3 5.78 -16.97 -8.36
C PRO A 3 4.26 -16.81 -8.58
N LYS A 4 3.56 -17.93 -8.76
CA LYS A 4 2.09 -17.91 -8.92
C LYS A 4 1.41 -17.53 -7.60
N LEU A 5 0.12 -17.17 -7.68
CA LEU A 5 -0.71 -16.78 -6.52
C LEU A 5 -0.19 -15.51 -5.83
N VAL A 6 -0.26 -14.39 -6.58
CA VAL A 6 0.05 -13.07 -6.05
C VAL A 6 -1.14 -12.55 -5.26
N LEU A 7 -0.89 -12.14 -4.02
CA LEU A 7 -1.88 -11.65 -3.06
C LEU A 7 -1.95 -10.12 -3.04
N ALA A 8 -0.79 -9.47 -3.20
CA ALA A 8 -0.69 -8.02 -3.28
C ALA A 8 0.50 -7.60 -4.15
N VAL A 9 0.44 -6.40 -4.71
CA VAL A 9 1.52 -5.78 -5.50
C VAL A 9 1.84 -4.42 -4.90
N LEU A 10 3.09 -4.20 -4.49
CA LEU A 10 3.58 -2.88 -4.09
C LEU A 10 4.26 -2.22 -5.27
N PHE A 11 3.95 -0.95 -5.51
CA PHE A 11 4.50 -0.16 -6.60
C PHE A 11 5.11 1.14 -6.06
N LEU A 12 6.41 1.31 -6.27
CA LEU A 12 7.13 2.56 -6.04
C LEU A 12 7.13 3.39 -7.32
N TYR A 13 6.75 4.66 -7.24
CA TYR A 13 6.74 5.57 -8.38
C TYR A 13 7.12 6.99 -7.96
N PRO A 14 7.62 7.84 -8.89
CA PRO A 14 7.95 9.22 -8.60
C PRO A 14 6.67 10.05 -8.51
N ILE A 15 6.64 10.94 -7.52
CA ILE A 15 5.66 12.00 -7.40
C ILE A 15 6.21 13.24 -8.11
N THR A 16 5.42 13.77 -9.03
CA THR A 16 5.64 15.07 -9.68
C THR A 16 4.51 16.04 -9.31
N PRO A 17 4.75 17.37 -9.39
CA PRO A 17 3.69 18.37 -9.16
C PRO A 17 2.42 18.09 -9.98
N GLN A 18 2.58 17.69 -11.24
CA GLN A 18 1.47 17.38 -12.15
C GLN A 18 0.67 16.17 -11.67
N THR A 19 1.35 15.10 -11.21
CA THR A 19 0.66 13.92 -10.67
C THR A 19 -0.06 14.22 -9.35
N GLU A 20 0.48 15.12 -8.52
CA GLU A 20 -0.17 15.55 -7.27
C GLU A 20 -1.43 16.35 -7.51
N GLU A 21 -1.39 17.34 -8.41
CA GLU A 21 -2.58 18.09 -8.77
C GLU A 21 -3.68 17.17 -9.32
N ALA A 22 -3.31 16.20 -10.16
CA ALA A 22 -4.24 15.22 -10.69
C ALA A 22 -4.80 14.29 -9.60
N ARG A 23 -4.01 13.95 -8.57
CA ARG A 23 -4.47 13.19 -7.40
C ARG A 23 -5.49 13.99 -6.60
N ILE A 24 -5.16 15.23 -6.21
CA ILE A 24 -6.03 16.11 -5.41
C ILE A 24 -7.39 16.32 -6.10
N LYS A 25 -7.40 16.56 -7.42
CA LYS A 25 -8.63 16.70 -8.22
C LYS A 25 -9.50 15.44 -8.23
N LYS A 26 -8.89 14.25 -8.10
CA LYS A 26 -9.63 12.98 -8.07
C LYS A 26 -10.13 12.63 -6.68
N ASP A 27 -9.36 12.96 -5.65
CA ASP A 27 -9.70 12.63 -4.27
C ASP A 27 -10.97 13.36 -3.81
N SER A 28 -11.27 14.54 -4.37
CA SER A 28 -12.53 15.27 -4.12
C SER A 28 -13.78 14.58 -4.68
N LEU A 29 -13.61 13.55 -5.52
CA LEU A 29 -14.69 12.78 -6.14
C LEU A 29 -14.93 11.43 -5.44
N ILE A 30 -14.07 11.03 -4.50
CA ILE A 30 -14.21 9.79 -3.74
C ILE A 30 -15.27 10.02 -2.67
N LYS A 31 -16.40 9.32 -2.76
CA LYS A 31 -17.61 9.59 -1.96
C LYS A 31 -17.85 8.62 -0.80
N ASP A 32 -17.17 7.49 -0.72
CA ASP A 32 -17.33 6.54 0.38
C ASP A 32 -16.15 5.56 0.45
N PRO A 33 -15.60 5.23 1.63
CA PRO A 33 -14.69 4.10 1.77
C PRO A 33 -15.40 2.80 1.36
N SER A 34 -14.81 2.07 0.42
CA SER A 34 -15.33 0.78 -0.05
C SER A 34 -15.44 -0.20 1.11
N ALA A 35 -16.69 -0.57 1.46
CA ALA A 35 -16.99 -1.50 2.54
C ALA A 35 -16.15 -2.78 2.43
N GLY A 36 -15.48 -3.14 3.53
CA GLY A 36 -14.65 -4.35 3.64
C GLY A 36 -13.19 -4.22 3.20
N VAL A 37 -12.75 -3.04 2.73
CA VAL A 37 -11.32 -2.79 2.44
C VAL A 37 -10.64 -2.19 3.66
N TYR A 38 -9.57 -2.83 4.14
CA TYR A 38 -8.71 -2.27 5.18
C TYR A 38 -7.91 -1.10 4.61
N PHE A 39 -8.05 0.09 5.20
CA PHE A 39 -7.40 1.32 4.75
C PHE A 39 -6.98 2.19 5.93
N MET A 40 -5.84 2.87 5.78
CA MET A 40 -5.34 3.83 6.76
C MET A 40 -4.73 5.04 6.06
N LYS A 41 -4.82 6.20 6.72
CA LYS A 41 -4.20 7.43 6.23
C LYS A 41 -2.70 7.42 6.51
N GLN A 42 -1.94 8.06 5.63
CA GLN A 42 -0.55 8.42 5.90
C GLN A 42 -0.48 9.84 6.45
N THR A 43 -0.06 9.94 7.70
CA THR A 43 0.16 11.19 8.43
C THR A 43 1.62 11.34 8.89
N VAL A 44 2.39 10.26 8.88
CA VAL A 44 3.84 10.24 9.17
C VAL A 44 4.65 10.36 7.88
N GLY A 45 5.63 11.28 7.88
CA GLY A 45 6.56 11.45 6.77
C GLY A 45 7.41 10.20 6.54
N ASN A 46 7.70 9.87 5.27
CA ASN A 46 8.50 8.70 4.86
C ASN A 46 7.98 7.32 5.32
N ALA A 47 6.78 7.23 5.91
CA ALA A 47 6.19 5.97 6.37
C ALA A 47 5.46 5.17 5.26
N CYS A 48 5.46 5.63 4.01
CA CYS A 48 4.68 5.00 2.92
C CYS A 48 4.98 3.51 2.74
N GLY A 49 6.24 3.08 2.85
CA GLY A 49 6.60 1.66 2.75
C GLY A 49 5.94 0.80 3.83
N THR A 50 5.92 1.27 5.08
CA THR A 50 5.24 0.59 6.20
C THR A 50 3.73 0.56 5.98
N ILE A 51 3.14 1.71 5.63
CA ILE A 51 1.69 1.85 5.45
C ILE A 51 1.19 0.94 4.33
N GLU A 52 1.88 0.91 3.19
CA GLU A 52 1.47 0.06 2.08
C GLU A 52 1.69 -1.43 2.33
N LEU A 53 2.64 -1.79 3.20
CA LEU A 53 2.77 -3.16 3.70
C LEU A 53 1.60 -3.52 4.63
N LEU A 54 1.19 -2.62 5.53
CA LEU A 54 0.01 -2.82 6.39
C LEU A 54 -1.27 -2.92 5.57
N HIS A 55 -1.44 -2.08 4.53
CA HIS A 55 -2.52 -2.20 3.56
C HIS A 55 -2.53 -3.58 2.89
N ALA A 56 -1.37 -4.05 2.42
CA ALA A 56 -1.28 -5.36 1.79
C ALA A 56 -1.70 -6.48 2.77
N ILE A 57 -1.10 -6.51 3.97
CA ILE A 57 -1.33 -7.56 4.97
C ILE A 57 -2.77 -7.53 5.50
N GLY A 58 -3.32 -6.35 5.81
CA GLY A 58 -4.68 -6.21 6.33
C GLY A 58 -5.74 -6.75 5.38
N ASN A 59 -5.56 -6.52 4.08
CA ASN A 59 -6.50 -6.97 3.04
C ASN A 59 -6.31 -8.42 2.58
N ILE A 60 -5.21 -9.08 2.95
CA ILE A 60 -4.95 -10.50 2.64
C ILE A 60 -4.93 -11.38 3.89
N SER A 61 -5.36 -10.84 5.04
CA SER A 61 -5.30 -11.50 6.35
C SER A 61 -6.05 -12.83 6.41
N SER A 62 -7.06 -13.04 5.57
CA SER A 62 -7.76 -14.33 5.41
C SER A 62 -7.02 -15.37 4.56
N GLU A 63 -5.98 -14.95 3.83
CA GLU A 63 -5.16 -15.78 2.95
C GLU A 63 -3.80 -16.16 3.54
N ILE A 64 -3.42 -15.57 4.67
CA ILE A 64 -2.16 -15.79 5.36
C ILE A 64 -2.41 -16.12 6.83
N ASN A 65 -1.46 -16.81 7.46
CA ASN A 65 -1.50 -17.08 8.89
C ASN A 65 -0.55 -16.13 9.61
N LEU A 66 -1.09 -15.15 10.34
CA LEU A 66 -0.30 -14.38 11.30
C LEU A 66 -0.05 -15.24 12.53
N VAL A 67 1.19 -15.20 13.04
CA VAL A 67 1.55 -15.92 14.26
C VAL A 67 0.80 -15.28 15.43
N GLU A 68 0.05 -16.06 16.20
CA GLU A 68 -0.69 -15.56 17.35
C GLU A 68 0.25 -14.86 18.35
N GLY A 69 -0.15 -13.67 18.80
CA GLY A 69 0.64 -12.85 19.72
C GLY A 69 1.84 -12.13 19.07
N SER A 70 2.08 -12.31 17.77
CA SER A 70 3.01 -11.46 17.01
C SER A 70 2.53 -10.01 16.97
N TYR A 71 3.42 -9.09 16.62
CA TYR A 71 3.08 -7.67 16.48
C TYR A 71 1.90 -7.47 15.52
N LEU A 72 1.96 -8.04 14.31
CA LEU A 72 0.91 -7.84 13.29
C LEU A 72 -0.43 -8.44 13.73
N ASP A 73 -0.42 -9.60 14.38
CA ASP A 73 -1.64 -10.19 14.96
C ASP A 73 -2.29 -9.24 15.99
N LYS A 74 -1.49 -8.70 16.92
CA LYS A 74 -1.96 -7.74 17.92
C LYS A 74 -2.41 -6.41 17.32
N PHE A 75 -1.69 -5.91 16.31
CA PHE A 75 -1.99 -4.67 15.61
C PHE A 75 -3.38 -4.76 14.96
N PHE A 76 -3.61 -5.74 14.09
CA PHE A 76 -4.90 -5.87 13.40
C PHE A 76 -6.06 -6.21 14.34
N LYS A 77 -5.82 -6.93 15.44
CA LYS A 77 -6.85 -7.15 16.48
C LYS A 77 -7.20 -5.87 17.22
N THR A 78 -6.20 -5.09 17.64
CA THR A 78 -6.38 -3.84 18.39
C THR A 78 -7.10 -2.79 17.56
N THR A 79 -6.78 -2.71 16.26
CA THR A 79 -7.33 -1.67 15.39
C THR A 79 -8.56 -2.10 14.60
N ALA A 80 -9.12 -3.29 14.83
CA ALA A 80 -10.17 -3.86 13.99
C ALA A 80 -11.42 -2.98 13.80
N ASN A 81 -11.73 -2.13 14.79
CA ASN A 81 -12.90 -1.25 14.79
C ASN A 81 -12.55 0.23 14.54
N MET A 82 -11.30 0.54 14.20
CA MET A 82 -10.84 1.89 13.94
C MET A 82 -11.15 2.33 12.52
N ASN A 83 -11.43 3.62 12.34
CA ASN A 83 -11.50 4.25 11.02
C ASN A 83 -10.09 4.57 10.47
N PRO A 84 -9.95 4.97 9.19
CA PRO A 84 -8.65 5.24 8.58
C PRO A 84 -7.80 6.32 9.27
N GLU A 85 -8.43 7.34 9.85
CA GLU A 85 -7.76 8.39 10.61
C GLU A 85 -7.28 7.88 11.98
N GLU A 86 -8.09 7.06 12.66
CA GLU A 86 -7.73 6.40 13.91
C GLU A 86 -6.60 5.37 13.72
N HIS A 87 -6.58 4.64 12.60
CA HIS A 87 -5.44 3.80 12.22
C HIS A 87 -4.14 4.60 12.12
N ALA A 88 -4.20 5.79 11.51
CA ALA A 88 -3.04 6.66 11.37
C ALA A 88 -2.57 7.17 12.73
N ALA A 89 -3.50 7.67 13.56
CA ALA A 89 -3.21 8.13 14.92
C ALA A 89 -2.65 7.02 15.82
N PHE A 90 -3.12 5.78 15.66
CA PHE A 90 -2.55 4.62 16.35
C PHE A 90 -1.09 4.39 15.94
N LEU A 91 -0.82 4.37 14.62
CA LEU A 91 0.52 4.16 14.08
C LEU A 91 1.51 5.27 14.49
N GLU A 92 1.06 6.52 14.57
CA GLU A 92 1.86 7.67 15.05
C GLU A 92 2.42 7.47 16.46
N ASN A 93 1.68 6.74 17.29
CA ASN A 93 2.06 6.47 18.68
C ASN A 93 2.67 5.07 18.88
N ASP A 94 2.86 4.31 17.79
CA ASP A 94 3.37 2.94 17.84
C ASP A 94 4.90 2.91 17.78
N ARG A 95 5.52 2.88 18.97
CA ARG A 95 6.98 2.84 19.09
C ARG A 95 7.61 1.54 18.57
N GLU A 96 6.90 0.41 18.63
CA GLU A 96 7.44 -0.87 18.15
C GLU A 96 7.58 -0.85 16.63
N MET A 97 6.57 -0.33 15.93
CA MET A 97 6.64 -0.13 14.48
C MET A 97 7.65 0.93 14.07
N GLU A 98 7.73 2.05 14.79
CA GLU A 98 8.71 3.11 14.49
C GLU A 98 10.15 2.57 14.54
N VAL A 99 10.47 1.77 15.57
CA VAL A 99 11.79 1.14 15.70
C VAL A 99 12.02 0.12 14.58
N ALA A 100 11.04 -0.74 14.28
CA ALA A 100 11.14 -1.72 13.20
C ALA A 100 11.36 -1.06 11.82
N HIS A 101 10.62 0.03 11.53
CA HIS A 101 10.78 0.82 10.33
C HIS A 101 12.20 1.42 10.24
N SER A 102 12.70 2.01 11.34
CA SER A 102 14.03 2.63 11.37
C SER A 102 15.16 1.62 11.11
N VAL A 103 15.04 0.41 11.67
CA VAL A 103 15.97 -0.69 11.40
C VAL A 103 15.88 -1.12 9.93
N ALA A 104 14.68 -1.29 9.38
CA ALA A 104 14.50 -1.68 7.98
C ALA A 104 15.04 -0.62 7.00
N ALA A 105 14.86 0.68 7.30
CA ALA A 105 15.31 1.79 6.47
C ALA A 105 16.85 1.85 6.33
N THR A 106 17.59 1.30 7.30
CA THR A 106 19.06 1.25 7.29
C THR A 106 19.63 -0.12 6.89
N GLY A 107 18.76 -1.09 6.62
CA GLY A 107 19.15 -2.47 6.29
C GLY A 107 19.33 -2.77 4.80
N GLY A 108 19.08 -1.80 3.92
CA GLY A 108 19.25 -1.95 2.47
C GLY A 108 20.68 -1.73 1.99
N ASP A 109 20.93 -1.99 0.70
CA ASP A 109 22.25 -1.82 0.05
C ASP A 109 22.66 -0.35 -0.16
N THR A 110 21.75 0.60 0.11
CA THR A 110 21.94 2.03 -0.12
C THR A 110 21.73 2.83 1.14
N GLU A 111 22.45 3.94 1.28
CA GLU A 111 22.23 4.89 2.37
C GLU A 111 20.81 5.48 2.36
N ALA A 112 20.23 5.60 3.55
CA ALA A 112 18.93 6.23 3.75
C ALA A 112 18.99 7.73 3.38
N ARG A 113 17.92 8.26 2.78
CA ARG A 113 17.79 9.66 2.38
C ARG A 113 16.49 10.24 2.91
N ASP A 114 16.54 11.46 3.44
CA ASP A 114 15.36 12.10 4.02
C ASP A 114 14.44 12.74 2.97
N ASN A 115 15.02 13.35 1.93
CA ASN A 115 14.27 14.04 0.89
C ASN A 115 14.10 13.13 -0.34
N VAL A 116 12.99 12.38 -0.36
CA VAL A 116 12.63 11.48 -1.46
C VAL A 116 11.34 11.97 -2.13
N ASN A 117 11.31 11.87 -3.46
CA ASN A 117 10.12 12.17 -4.25
C ASN A 117 9.43 10.90 -4.76
N THR A 118 9.79 9.72 -4.24
CA THR A 118 9.17 8.44 -4.61
C THR A 118 8.19 8.00 -3.54
N HIS A 119 7.12 7.31 -3.95
CA HIS A 119 6.05 6.88 -3.06
C HIS A 119 5.57 5.47 -3.38
N PHE A 120 5.31 4.70 -2.33
CA PHE A 120 4.72 3.37 -2.45
C PHE A 120 3.20 3.46 -2.53
N ILE A 121 2.58 2.59 -3.33
CA ILE A 121 1.15 2.25 -3.26
C ILE A 121 0.97 0.73 -3.27
N CYS A 122 -0.11 0.25 -2.68
CA CYS A 122 -0.48 -1.17 -2.68
C CYS A 122 -1.65 -1.45 -3.63
N PHE A 123 -1.55 -2.51 -4.42
CA PHE A 123 -2.67 -3.09 -5.16
C PHE A 123 -3.07 -4.44 -4.55
N THR A 124 -4.35 -4.61 -4.23
CA THR A 124 -4.91 -5.84 -3.67
C THR A 124 -6.29 -6.13 -4.25
N CYS A 125 -6.73 -7.39 -4.20
CA CYS A 125 -8.06 -7.81 -4.64
C CYS A 125 -8.93 -8.07 -3.42
N VAL A 126 -9.99 -7.28 -3.26
CA VAL A 126 -10.97 -7.44 -2.18
C VAL A 126 -12.34 -7.64 -2.81
N ASN A 127 -13.06 -8.69 -2.43
CA ASN A 127 -14.41 -8.99 -2.93
C ASN A 127 -14.51 -9.02 -4.48
N GLY A 128 -13.48 -9.54 -5.16
CA GLY A 128 -13.44 -9.66 -6.63
C GLY A 128 -13.13 -8.37 -7.38
N GLN A 129 -12.69 -7.33 -6.67
CA GLN A 129 -12.43 -6.00 -7.20
C GLN A 129 -10.97 -5.61 -6.92
N LEU A 130 -10.26 -5.11 -7.95
CA LEU A 130 -8.91 -4.53 -7.75
C LEU A 130 -9.05 -3.17 -7.06
N TYR A 131 -8.27 -2.98 -6.00
CA TYR A 131 -8.13 -1.70 -5.31
C TYR A 131 -6.68 -1.22 -5.33
N GLY A 132 -6.48 0.05 -5.65
CA GLY A 132 -5.25 0.79 -5.37
C GLY A 132 -5.38 1.53 -4.05
N LEU A 133 -4.47 1.26 -3.13
CA LEU A 133 -4.41 1.81 -1.77
C LEU A 133 -3.20 2.75 -1.72
N ASP A 134 -3.46 3.97 -1.27
CA ASP A 134 -2.48 5.03 -1.12
C ASP A 134 -2.87 5.84 0.12
N GLY A 135 -2.09 5.75 1.19
CA GLY A 135 -2.41 6.45 2.45
C GLY A 135 -2.58 7.98 2.30
N ARG A 136 -2.06 8.57 1.22
CA ARG A 136 -2.17 10.01 0.93
C ARG A 136 -3.54 10.40 0.35
N ARG A 137 -4.33 9.44 -0.13
CA ARG A 137 -5.67 9.65 -0.71
C ARG A 137 -6.79 9.69 0.31
N SER A 138 -7.95 10.25 -0.05
CA SER A 138 -9.15 10.26 0.81
C SER A 138 -9.73 8.86 1.06
N GLY A 139 -9.40 7.87 0.24
CA GLY A 139 -9.82 6.48 0.42
C GLY A 139 -9.25 5.54 -0.64
N PRO A 140 -9.61 4.25 -0.59
CA PRO A 140 -9.28 3.26 -1.60
C PRO A 140 -9.77 3.66 -3.01
N VAL A 141 -9.00 3.33 -4.04
CA VAL A 141 -9.38 3.55 -5.44
C VAL A 141 -9.76 2.23 -6.10
N ALA A 142 -11.05 2.06 -6.42
CA ALA A 142 -11.51 0.91 -7.17
C ALA A 142 -11.08 0.98 -8.65
N HIS A 143 -10.72 -0.18 -9.21
CA HIS A 143 -10.35 -0.36 -10.62
C HIS A 143 -11.31 -1.34 -11.32
N ASP A 144 -10.84 -2.18 -12.24
CA ASP A 144 -11.65 -3.25 -12.86
C ASP A 144 -11.68 -4.50 -11.96
N SER A 145 -12.56 -5.46 -12.28
CA SER A 145 -12.65 -6.73 -11.54
C SER A 145 -11.32 -7.49 -11.55
N SER A 146 -11.05 -8.25 -10.48
CA SER A 146 -9.83 -9.03 -10.36
C SER A 146 -10.01 -10.25 -9.46
N SER A 147 -8.95 -11.05 -9.34
CA SER A 147 -8.89 -12.28 -8.56
C SER A 147 -7.44 -12.56 -8.15
N SER A 148 -7.22 -13.48 -7.21
CA SER A 148 -5.87 -13.95 -6.84
C SER A 148 -5.08 -14.52 -8.03
N SER A 149 -5.75 -14.98 -9.08
CA SER A 149 -5.11 -15.52 -10.30
C SER A 149 -4.74 -14.45 -11.33
N SER A 150 -5.43 -13.30 -11.33
CA SER A 150 -5.28 -12.22 -12.32
C SER A 150 -4.69 -10.93 -11.74
N LEU A 151 -4.60 -10.82 -10.41
CA LEU A 151 -4.19 -9.62 -9.67
C LEU A 151 -2.93 -8.96 -10.25
N LEU A 152 -1.85 -9.73 -10.43
CA LEU A 152 -0.60 -9.17 -10.96
C LEU A 152 -0.79 -8.55 -12.34
N HIS A 153 -1.55 -9.21 -13.22
CA HIS A 153 -1.80 -8.72 -14.57
C HIS A 153 -2.70 -7.48 -14.56
N ASP A 154 -3.73 -7.45 -13.71
CA ASP A 154 -4.65 -6.32 -13.61
C ASP A 154 -3.97 -5.10 -12.98
N ALA A 155 -3.20 -5.29 -11.91
CA ALA A 155 -2.34 -4.26 -11.33
C ALA A 155 -1.32 -3.72 -12.35
N ALA A 156 -0.70 -4.59 -13.16
CA ALA A 156 0.25 -4.18 -14.19
C ALA A 156 -0.38 -3.26 -15.25
N LYS A 157 -1.66 -3.44 -15.60
CA LYS A 157 -2.37 -2.52 -16.50
C LYS A 157 -2.50 -1.12 -15.90
N VAL A 158 -2.81 -1.03 -14.59
CA VAL A 158 -2.91 0.25 -13.88
C VAL A 158 -1.54 0.90 -13.74
N ILE A 159 -0.53 0.14 -13.33
CA ILE A 159 0.87 0.58 -13.19
C ILE A 159 1.39 1.13 -14.52
N ARG A 160 1.11 0.48 -15.65
CA ARG A 160 1.50 0.98 -16.98
C ARG A 160 0.96 2.38 -17.26
N LYS A 161 -0.32 2.63 -16.98
CA LYS A 161 -0.94 3.96 -17.10
C LYS A 161 -0.35 4.99 -16.14
N MET A 162 0.25 4.57 -15.02
CA MET A 162 0.96 5.46 -14.10
C MET A 162 2.37 5.79 -14.59
N ILE A 163 3.07 4.81 -15.18
CA ILE A 163 4.37 5.02 -15.82
C ILE A 163 4.24 5.96 -17.02
N GLU A 164 3.22 5.78 -17.86
CA GLU A 164 2.94 6.65 -19.03
C GLU A 164 2.74 8.13 -18.67
N LYS A 165 2.33 8.43 -17.42
CA LYS A 165 2.19 9.81 -16.92
C LYS A 165 3.50 10.44 -16.45
N ASN A 166 4.58 9.66 -16.41
CA ASN A 166 5.90 10.08 -15.98
C ASN A 166 6.93 9.65 -17.05
N PRO A 167 6.81 10.13 -18.30
CA PRO A 167 7.55 9.60 -19.46
C PRO A 167 9.07 9.77 -19.34
N ASP A 168 9.54 10.75 -18.57
CA ASP A 168 10.96 11.06 -18.40
C ASP A 168 11.60 10.36 -17.19
N SER A 169 10.83 9.58 -16.43
CA SER A 169 11.35 8.88 -15.25
C SER A 169 11.70 7.43 -15.55
N LEU A 170 12.72 6.92 -14.86
CA LEU A 170 13.03 5.50 -14.75
C LEU A 170 12.90 4.98 -13.31
N ASN A 171 12.52 5.85 -12.36
CA ASN A 171 12.50 5.56 -10.93
C ASN A 171 11.22 4.84 -10.51
N PHE A 172 11.06 3.60 -10.98
CA PHE A 172 9.94 2.74 -10.65
C PHE A 172 10.43 1.41 -10.08
N ASN A 173 9.68 0.84 -9.15
CA ASN A 173 9.91 -0.52 -8.68
C ASN A 173 8.57 -1.22 -8.43
N VAL A 174 8.50 -2.51 -8.73
CA VAL A 174 7.32 -3.34 -8.46
C VAL A 174 7.77 -4.55 -7.65
N MET A 175 7.10 -4.77 -6.52
CA MET A 175 7.24 -5.96 -5.69
C MET A 175 5.90 -6.71 -5.62
N ALA A 176 5.96 -8.03 -5.49
CA ALA A 176 4.78 -8.87 -5.39
C ALA A 176 4.86 -9.70 -4.11
N ILE A 177 3.79 -9.70 -3.32
CA ILE A 177 3.58 -10.66 -2.23
C ILE A 177 2.90 -11.88 -2.85
N SER A 178 3.62 -13.00 -2.91
CA SER A 178 3.13 -14.26 -3.47
C SER A 178 3.22 -15.37 -2.46
N LYS A 179 2.31 -16.36 -2.53
CA LYS A 179 2.44 -17.57 -1.73
C LYS A 179 3.72 -18.31 -2.11
N ARG A 180 4.48 -18.74 -1.10
CA ARG A 180 5.61 -19.65 -1.30
C ARG A 180 5.01 -21.02 -1.65
N VAL A 181 5.22 -21.42 -2.90
CA VAL A 181 4.86 -22.75 -3.43
C VAL A 181 6.01 -23.72 -3.26
#